data_AF-A0A7D5VJB5-F1
#
_entry.id   AF-A0A7D5VJB5-F1
#
_cell.length_a   1.000
_cell.length_b   1.000
_cell.length_c   1.000
_cell.angle_alpha   90.00
_cell.angle_beta   90.00
_cell.angle_gamma   90.00
#
_symmetry.space_group_name_H-M   'P 1'
#
loop_
_entity.id
_entity.type
_entity.pdbx_description
1 polymer ?
#
loop_
_entity_poly.entity_id
_entity_poly.type
_entity_poly.pdbx_seq_one_letter_code
_entity_poly.pdbx_strand_id
1 'polypeptide(L)'
;MSVQNAPISYDFHGDVPFSTPFKDIEPDDIHIYLDLDTKVGKNTCGQKCAHCWFVNYEKVYDKSFAMEEGPRILAGLRSHGYHVYPRYVDSFAYDGEFMNLYGPANNREFRQELDHTPTATMEKGDAWTSGRPLLADNWRELLDRAVENGYGTISITYHGVIDENLRVTDHKTYPIKGVFSGADTEEVLRRIAEYNEGVAPEDAFRVNIGVTIGRHNHGRTSLERYAHYFNKLGVATVRFNNFTDHGNRHPELRLSREEVEQAYRDFKWLHETIPLGFQLGVSEDFGTFGIKAMGFPGHVGWCRAGRQLFAAIPAQEEVLSEGPEGRREKIGDIVGCVNTFEPHLGILTRTVTSDATTYDVEFDHEGIEAFTAKRLAGTYKDGCFATELSEELGLISRVPERRRLPLLTDSAS
;
A
#
# COMPACT_ATOMS: atom_id res chain seq x y z
N MET A 1 16.20 -21.23 -25.37
CA MET A 1 15.98 -21.74 -24.00
C MET A 1 14.94 -20.83 -23.38
N SER A 2 13.83 -21.36 -22.86
CA SER A 2 12.84 -20.54 -22.15
C SER A 2 13.48 -20.02 -20.86
N VAL A 3 13.35 -18.73 -20.58
CA VAL A 3 13.76 -18.15 -19.30
C VAL A 3 12.84 -18.71 -18.22
N GLN A 4 13.40 -19.20 -17.11
CA GLN A 4 12.63 -19.70 -15.97
C GLN A 4 12.71 -18.69 -14.82
N ASN A 5 11.79 -17.73 -14.82
CA ASN A 5 11.64 -16.75 -13.75
C ASN A 5 10.68 -17.26 -12.66
N ALA A 6 10.81 -16.72 -11.44
CA ALA A 6 9.84 -16.96 -10.37
C ALA A 6 8.43 -16.53 -10.82
N PRO A 7 7.35 -17.19 -10.36
CA PRO A 7 5.98 -16.78 -10.66
C PRO A 7 5.73 -15.32 -10.33
N ILE A 8 4.94 -14.63 -11.15
CA ILE A 8 4.58 -13.23 -10.92
C ILE A 8 3.67 -13.16 -9.69
N SER A 9 3.98 -12.26 -8.76
CA SER A 9 3.16 -11.98 -7.58
C SER A 9 2.05 -10.98 -7.88
N TYR A 10 0.91 -11.13 -7.20
CA TYR A 10 -0.25 -10.26 -7.28
C TYR A 10 -0.82 -10.01 -5.87
N ASP A 11 -1.54 -8.89 -5.70
CA ASP A 11 -2.23 -8.59 -4.44
C ASP A 11 -3.42 -9.55 -4.24
N PHE A 12 -3.66 -9.98 -3.00
CA PHE A 12 -4.78 -10.85 -2.66
C PHE A 12 -5.62 -10.28 -1.52
N HIS A 13 -6.90 -10.09 -1.79
CA HIS A 13 -7.87 -9.50 -0.87
C HIS A 13 -9.19 -10.29 -0.85
N GLY A 14 -9.08 -11.61 -1.01
CA GLY A 14 -10.19 -12.53 -1.11
C GLY A 14 -10.65 -12.80 -2.55
N ASP A 15 -11.35 -13.92 -2.72
CA ASP A 15 -11.80 -14.42 -4.02
C ASP A 15 -13.30 -14.76 -4.06
N VAL A 16 -14.04 -14.50 -2.98
CA VAL A 16 -15.47 -14.78 -2.88
C VAL A 16 -16.22 -14.09 -4.03
N PRO A 17 -17.12 -14.79 -4.75
CA PRO A 17 -17.85 -14.21 -5.87
C PRO A 17 -18.64 -12.97 -5.47
N PHE A 18 -18.64 -11.94 -6.33
CA PHE A 18 -19.42 -10.72 -6.12
C PHE A 18 -20.94 -10.96 -6.08
N SER A 19 -21.41 -12.11 -6.59
CA SER A 19 -22.81 -12.53 -6.51
C SER A 19 -23.22 -13.04 -5.13
N THR A 20 -22.27 -13.38 -4.26
CA THR A 20 -22.55 -13.76 -2.87
C THR A 20 -23.01 -12.50 -2.13
N PRO A 21 -24.11 -12.53 -1.36
CA PRO A 21 -24.48 -11.40 -0.48
C PRO A 21 -23.39 -11.13 0.57
N PHE A 22 -23.22 -9.87 0.97
CA PHE A 22 -22.20 -9.47 1.96
C PHE A 22 -22.42 -10.15 3.31
N LYS A 23 -23.68 -10.27 3.75
CA LYS A 23 -24.05 -10.96 4.99
C LYS A 23 -23.66 -12.45 5.05
N ASP A 24 -23.38 -13.05 3.89
CA ASP A 24 -23.02 -14.47 3.76
C ASP A 24 -21.50 -14.65 3.57
N ILE A 25 -20.71 -13.57 3.69
CA ILE A 25 -19.25 -13.66 3.77
C ILE A 25 -18.85 -13.82 5.22
N GLU A 26 -18.03 -14.85 5.48
CA GLU A 26 -17.51 -15.12 6.81
C GLU A 26 -16.42 -14.08 7.19
N PRO A 27 -16.25 -13.78 8.49
CA PRO A 27 -15.23 -12.84 8.94
C PRO A 27 -13.80 -13.19 8.48
N ASP A 28 -13.46 -14.47 8.37
CA ASP A 28 -12.16 -14.94 7.89
C ASP A 28 -11.94 -14.74 6.39
N ASP A 29 -12.95 -14.34 5.63
CA ASP A 29 -12.84 -13.90 4.23
C ASP A 29 -12.73 -12.37 4.10
N ILE A 30 -12.66 -11.64 5.22
CA ILE A 30 -12.62 -10.17 5.27
C ILE A 30 -11.27 -9.66 5.78
N HIS A 31 -10.64 -8.85 4.95
CA HIS A 31 -9.40 -8.15 5.21
C HIS A 31 -9.69 -6.72 5.70
N ILE A 32 -9.06 -6.32 6.79
CA ILE A 32 -9.16 -4.96 7.35
C ILE A 32 -7.77 -4.36 7.47
N TYR A 33 -7.55 -3.27 6.76
CA TYR A 33 -6.40 -2.42 6.99
C TYR A 33 -6.68 -1.50 8.17
N LEU A 34 -5.95 -1.69 9.26
CA LEU A 34 -6.04 -0.84 10.43
C LEU A 34 -5.06 0.33 10.25
N ASP A 35 -5.54 1.47 9.75
CA ASP A 35 -4.72 2.66 9.53
C ASP A 35 -4.50 3.38 10.87
N LEU A 36 -3.34 3.12 11.48
CA LEU A 36 -3.01 3.52 12.85
C LEU A 36 -2.49 4.95 12.96
N ASP A 37 -1.73 5.38 11.96
CA ASP A 37 -1.15 6.71 11.89
C ASP A 37 -0.93 7.15 10.44
N THR A 38 -1.51 8.29 10.10
CA THR A 38 -1.38 8.94 8.79
C THR A 38 -0.52 10.21 8.84
N LYS A 39 0.09 10.54 9.98
CA LYS A 39 0.91 11.74 10.16
C LYS A 39 2.17 11.66 9.33
N VAL A 40 2.46 12.70 8.54
CA VAL A 40 3.68 12.84 7.75
C VAL A 40 4.56 13.93 8.38
N GLY A 41 5.78 13.59 8.78
CA GLY A 41 6.67 14.51 9.48
C GLY A 41 8.01 13.90 9.86
N LYS A 42 8.80 14.66 10.64
CA LYS A 42 10.18 14.28 11.02
C LYS A 42 10.25 12.90 11.70
N ASN A 43 9.31 12.61 12.59
CA ASN A 43 9.28 11.37 13.37
C ASN A 43 8.51 10.25 12.67
N THR A 44 8.00 10.49 11.46
CA THR A 44 7.25 9.50 10.68
C THR A 44 7.83 9.45 9.26
N CYS A 45 6.99 9.43 8.21
CA CYS A 45 7.47 9.61 6.85
C CYS A 45 7.94 11.06 6.63
N GLY A 46 9.25 11.31 6.72
CA GLY A 46 9.82 12.65 6.55
C GLY A 46 9.82 13.18 5.11
N GLN A 47 9.48 12.35 4.13
CA GLN A 47 9.74 12.66 2.72
C GLN A 47 8.74 13.65 2.12
N LYS A 48 7.47 13.59 2.56
CA LYS A 48 6.44 14.59 2.19
C LYS A 48 6.33 14.79 0.67
N CYS A 49 6.27 13.67 -0.06
CA CYS A 49 6.19 13.67 -1.52
C CYS A 49 5.02 14.53 -2.01
N ALA A 50 5.23 15.29 -3.09
CA ALA A 50 4.21 16.20 -3.61
C ALA A 50 2.92 15.49 -4.06
N HIS A 51 2.99 14.20 -4.40
CA HIS A 51 1.86 13.35 -4.79
C HIS A 51 1.30 12.52 -3.63
N CYS A 52 1.88 12.59 -2.42
CA CYS A 52 1.48 11.74 -1.30
C CYS A 52 0.04 12.03 -0.88
N TRP A 53 -0.80 10.99 -0.85
CA TRP A 53 -2.20 11.09 -0.47
C TRP A 53 -2.38 11.54 1.00
N PHE A 54 -1.54 11.05 1.92
CA PHE A 54 -1.49 11.49 3.32
C PHE A 54 -1.21 13.00 3.51
N VAL A 55 -0.66 13.66 2.48
CA VAL A 55 -0.38 15.11 2.48
C VAL A 55 -1.48 15.90 1.77
N ASN A 56 -2.06 15.33 0.72
CA ASN A 56 -2.93 16.05 -0.22
C ASN A 56 -4.42 15.83 -0.01
N TYR A 57 -4.83 14.96 0.92
CA TYR A 57 -6.25 14.62 1.10
C TYR A 57 -6.75 14.88 2.53
N GLU A 58 -7.76 15.76 2.64
CA GLU A 58 -8.24 16.26 3.93
C GLU A 58 -8.80 15.17 4.84
N LYS A 59 -9.54 14.23 4.24
CA LYS A 59 -10.12 13.11 5.00
C LYS A 59 -9.08 12.15 5.52
N VAL A 60 -7.83 12.25 5.09
CA VAL A 60 -6.77 11.29 5.43
C VAL A 60 -5.74 11.90 6.35
N TYR A 61 -5.41 13.17 6.20
CA TYR A 61 -4.27 13.76 6.91
C TYR A 61 -4.45 13.69 8.43
N ASP A 62 -3.32 13.55 9.16
CA ASP A 62 -3.23 13.78 10.61
C ASP A 62 -4.26 13.00 11.44
N LYS A 63 -4.54 11.76 11.04
CA LYS A 63 -5.37 10.81 11.75
C LYS A 63 -4.47 9.82 12.47
N SER A 64 -4.79 9.55 13.73
CA SER A 64 -4.12 8.49 14.48
C SER A 64 -5.05 7.93 15.55
N PHE A 65 -5.02 6.62 15.76
CA PHE A 65 -5.49 6.06 17.02
C PHE A 65 -4.49 6.38 18.13
N ALA A 66 -4.92 6.28 19.39
CA ALA A 66 -3.96 6.26 20.48
C ALA A 66 -3.05 5.04 20.30
N MET A 67 -1.74 5.23 20.48
CA MET A 67 -0.74 4.20 20.17
C MET A 67 -0.98 2.90 20.96
N GLU A 68 -1.35 3.01 22.23
CA GLU A 68 -1.69 1.89 23.13
C GLU A 68 -3.08 1.28 22.87
N GLU A 69 -3.92 1.94 22.08
CA GLU A 69 -5.23 1.42 21.71
C GLU A 69 -5.18 0.52 20.48
N GLY A 70 -4.29 0.82 19.53
CA GLY A 70 -4.18 0.07 18.28
C GLY A 70 -3.95 -1.44 18.46
N PRO A 71 -3.06 -1.92 19.36
CA PRO A 71 -2.91 -3.35 19.62
C PRO A 71 -4.17 -4.03 20.16
N ARG A 72 -4.97 -3.30 20.95
CA ARG A 72 -6.24 -3.80 21.49
C ARG A 72 -7.33 -3.88 20.43
N ILE A 73 -7.41 -2.89 19.53
CA ILE A 73 -8.26 -2.95 18.34
C ILE A 73 -7.85 -4.16 17.48
N LEU A 74 -6.56 -4.30 17.19
CA LEU A 74 -6.04 -5.40 16.37
C LEU A 74 -6.43 -6.76 16.95
N ALA A 75 -6.20 -6.96 18.24
CA ALA A 75 -6.54 -8.21 18.93
C ALA A 75 -8.06 -8.46 18.97
N GLY A 76 -8.85 -7.42 19.25
CA GLY A 76 -10.32 -7.50 19.26
C GLY A 76 -10.85 -7.94 17.91
N LEU A 77 -10.50 -7.25 16.83
CA LEU A 77 -10.96 -7.58 15.48
C LEU A 77 -10.50 -8.97 15.02
N ARG A 78 -9.26 -9.38 15.30
CA ARG A 78 -8.79 -10.74 15.00
C ARG A 78 -9.56 -11.82 15.79
N SER A 79 -10.04 -11.51 16.99
CA SER A 79 -10.84 -12.46 17.78
C SER A 79 -12.21 -12.77 17.16
N HIS A 80 -12.71 -11.89 16.27
CA HIS A 80 -13.90 -12.14 15.46
C HIS A 80 -13.61 -12.92 14.17
N GLY A 81 -12.35 -13.23 13.87
CA GLY A 81 -11.93 -13.98 12.68
C GLY A 81 -11.36 -13.13 11.54
N TYR A 82 -11.43 -11.79 11.63
CA TYR A 82 -10.94 -10.91 10.55
C TYR A 82 -9.43 -11.02 10.29
N HIS A 83 -9.05 -10.90 9.02
CA HIS A 83 -7.65 -10.69 8.63
C HIS A 83 -7.27 -9.21 8.77
N VAL A 84 -6.63 -8.85 9.88
CA VAL A 84 -6.32 -7.45 10.19
C VAL A 84 -4.83 -7.15 10.01
N TYR A 85 -4.54 -6.09 9.25
CA TYR A 85 -3.21 -5.64 8.86
C TYR A 85 -2.95 -4.23 9.39
N PRO A 86 -2.04 -4.05 10.37
CA PRO A 86 -1.70 -2.72 10.86
C PRO A 86 -0.97 -1.92 9.78
N ARG A 87 -1.36 -0.66 9.60
CA ARG A 87 -0.79 0.26 8.61
C ARG A 87 -0.40 1.57 9.26
N TYR A 88 0.76 2.08 8.86
CA TYR A 88 1.33 3.34 9.28
C TYR A 88 2.21 3.90 8.16
N VAL A 89 2.51 5.19 8.19
CA VAL A 89 3.20 5.89 7.09
C VAL A 89 4.68 5.53 6.90
N ASP A 90 5.30 4.82 7.84
CA ASP A 90 6.66 4.27 7.71
C ASP A 90 6.87 3.29 8.88
N SER A 91 7.47 2.13 8.65
CA SER A 91 7.68 1.13 9.72
C SER A 91 8.72 1.58 10.73
N PHE A 92 9.64 2.45 10.33
CA PHE A 92 10.64 3.04 11.22
C PHE A 92 10.17 4.37 11.84
N ALA A 93 8.88 4.71 11.72
CA ALA A 93 8.30 5.84 12.41
C ALA A 93 8.44 5.70 13.93
N TYR A 94 8.64 6.82 14.61
CA TYR A 94 8.89 6.91 16.06
C TYR A 94 10.01 5.95 16.49
N ASP A 95 11.09 5.94 15.70
CA ASP A 95 12.22 5.03 15.87
C ASP A 95 11.82 3.54 15.90
N GLY A 96 10.75 3.15 15.20
CA GLY A 96 10.27 1.76 15.16
C GLY A 96 9.35 1.35 16.32
N GLU A 97 8.76 2.31 17.04
CA GLU A 97 7.81 2.01 18.14
C GLU A 97 6.63 1.15 17.68
N PHE A 98 6.15 1.33 16.45
CA PHE A 98 5.11 0.45 15.90
C PHE A 98 5.59 -0.99 15.71
N MET A 99 6.85 -1.22 15.34
CA MET A 99 7.38 -2.58 15.25
C MET A 99 7.33 -3.29 16.61
N ASN A 100 7.68 -2.57 17.69
CA ASN A 100 7.63 -3.10 19.06
C ASN A 100 6.21 -3.48 19.50
N LEU A 101 5.20 -2.72 19.06
CA LEU A 101 3.81 -2.92 19.47
C LEU A 101 3.10 -4.03 18.68
N TYR A 102 3.43 -4.17 17.39
CA TYR A 102 2.71 -5.08 16.48
C TYR A 102 3.49 -6.35 16.13
N GLY A 103 4.80 -6.38 16.36
CA GLY A 103 5.67 -7.47 15.91
C GLY A 103 5.67 -7.57 14.38
N PRO A 104 5.93 -8.76 13.80
CA PRO A 104 6.00 -8.91 12.37
C PRO A 104 4.61 -8.69 11.76
N ALA A 105 4.49 -7.61 10.99
CA ALA A 105 3.27 -7.24 10.30
C ALA A 105 3.47 -7.23 8.79
N ASN A 106 2.40 -7.47 8.05
CA ASN A 106 2.35 -7.23 6.62
C ASN A 106 1.36 -6.10 6.36
N ASN A 107 1.71 -5.15 5.51
CA ASN A 107 0.80 -4.05 5.15
C ASN A 107 -0.24 -4.45 4.08
N ARG A 108 -0.08 -5.65 3.49
CA ARG A 108 -0.91 -6.26 2.46
C ARG A 108 -0.57 -7.74 2.32
N GLU A 109 -1.34 -8.45 1.50
CA GLU A 109 -1.11 -9.86 1.23
C GLU A 109 -0.77 -10.07 -0.25
N PHE A 110 0.32 -10.79 -0.48
CA PHE A 110 0.80 -11.12 -1.82
C PHE A 110 0.76 -12.63 -2.04
N ARG A 111 0.18 -13.02 -3.17
CA ARG A 111 0.10 -14.41 -3.58
C ARG A 111 0.67 -14.60 -4.98
N GLN A 112 0.90 -15.85 -5.33
CA GLN A 112 1.42 -16.27 -6.61
C GLN A 112 0.68 -17.52 -7.10
N GLU A 113 0.88 -17.84 -8.38
CA GLU A 113 0.32 -19.03 -9.02
C GLU A 113 -1.23 -19.08 -8.96
N LEU A 114 -1.81 -20.18 -9.43
CA LEU A 114 -3.26 -20.35 -9.50
C LEU A 114 -3.89 -20.85 -8.20
N ASP A 115 -3.09 -21.40 -7.30
CA ASP A 115 -3.52 -22.00 -6.03
C ASP A 115 -3.40 -21.03 -4.85
N HIS A 116 -3.10 -19.76 -5.13
CA HIS A 116 -3.03 -18.70 -4.13
C HIS A 116 -1.94 -18.98 -3.08
N THR A 117 -0.80 -19.52 -3.51
CA THR A 117 0.36 -19.73 -2.64
C THR A 117 0.91 -18.38 -2.15
N PRO A 118 1.15 -18.17 -0.84
CA PRO A 118 1.80 -16.97 -0.33
C PRO A 118 3.22 -16.80 -0.91
N THR A 119 3.63 -15.56 -1.16
CA THR A 119 5.01 -15.27 -1.57
C THR A 119 5.99 -15.33 -0.39
N ALA A 120 7.29 -15.51 -0.67
CA ALA A 120 8.33 -15.50 0.36
C ALA A 120 8.39 -14.17 1.17
N THR A 121 7.92 -13.06 0.59
CA THR A 121 7.75 -11.77 1.30
C THR A 121 6.85 -11.90 2.53
N MET A 122 5.88 -12.81 2.49
CA MET A 122 4.90 -13.01 3.55
C MET A 122 5.43 -13.85 4.73
N GLU A 123 6.59 -14.51 4.58
CA GLU A 123 7.09 -15.49 5.56
C GLU A 123 7.56 -14.84 6.88
N LYS A 124 8.15 -13.64 6.81
CA LYS A 124 8.78 -12.97 7.96
C LYS A 124 8.40 -11.49 8.08
N GLY A 125 7.16 -11.09 7.83
CA GLY A 125 6.76 -9.68 7.94
C GLY A 125 7.40 -8.75 6.90
N ASP A 126 6.76 -7.61 6.66
CA ASP A 126 7.20 -6.58 5.70
C ASP A 126 7.29 -5.20 6.38
N ALA A 127 8.51 -4.73 6.61
CA ALA A 127 8.79 -3.39 7.06
C ALA A 127 8.84 -2.45 5.85
N TRP A 128 7.69 -1.85 5.52
CA TRP A 128 7.64 -0.82 4.50
C TRP A 128 8.23 0.51 4.99
N THR A 129 9.05 1.14 4.15
CA THR A 129 9.67 2.44 4.44
C THR A 129 9.80 3.30 3.19
N SER A 130 9.85 4.62 3.40
CA SER A 130 10.29 5.58 2.38
C SER A 130 11.78 5.45 2.06
N GLY A 131 12.57 4.73 2.86
CA GLY A 131 14.03 4.60 2.76
C GLY A 131 14.78 5.69 3.52
N ARG A 132 14.18 6.86 3.71
CA ARG A 132 14.77 7.99 4.43
C ARG A 132 15.25 7.65 5.86
N PRO A 133 14.49 6.92 6.70
CA PRO A 133 14.95 6.59 8.05
C PRO A 133 16.29 5.85 8.05
N LEU A 134 16.53 4.99 7.05
CA LEU A 134 17.75 4.19 6.93
C LEU A 134 18.95 4.98 6.40
N LEU A 135 18.79 6.27 6.06
CA LEU A 135 19.91 7.18 5.80
C LEU A 135 20.45 7.84 7.08
N ALA A 136 19.70 7.81 8.18
CA ALA A 136 20.14 8.40 9.45
C ALA A 136 21.35 7.65 10.03
N ASP A 137 22.03 8.27 11.00
CA ASP A 137 23.22 7.68 11.62
C ASP A 137 22.90 6.41 12.44
N ASN A 138 21.68 6.31 12.98
CA ASN A 138 21.21 5.17 13.76
C ASN A 138 20.56 4.06 12.91
N TRP A 139 20.82 4.02 11.60
CA TRP A 139 20.21 3.03 10.69
C TRP A 139 20.44 1.57 11.12
N ARG A 140 21.59 1.25 11.74
CA ARG A 140 21.87 -0.09 12.29
C ARG A 140 20.92 -0.44 13.42
N GLU A 141 20.71 0.47 14.37
CA GLU A 141 19.77 0.28 15.48
C GLU A 141 18.33 0.09 14.98
N LEU A 142 17.95 0.77 13.89
CA LEU A 142 16.65 0.58 13.28
C LEU A 142 16.51 -0.81 12.65
N LEU A 143 17.54 -1.30 11.97
CA LEU A 143 17.56 -2.66 11.41
C LEU A 143 17.59 -3.73 12.52
N ASP A 144 18.35 -3.51 13.60
CA ASP A 144 18.33 -4.38 14.79
C ASP A 144 16.92 -4.49 15.36
N ARG A 145 16.22 -3.37 15.54
CA ARG A 145 14.82 -3.36 15.98
C ARG A 145 13.90 -4.15 15.05
N ALA A 146 14.10 -4.06 13.74
CA ALA A 146 13.31 -4.82 12.78
C ALA A 146 13.55 -6.34 12.94
N VAL A 147 14.82 -6.78 13.07
CA VAL A 147 15.15 -8.20 13.32
C VAL A 147 14.57 -8.68 14.65
N GLU A 148 14.77 -7.91 15.73
CA GLU A 148 14.28 -8.23 17.08
C GLU A 148 12.76 -8.40 17.13
N ASN A 149 12.03 -7.66 16.28
CA ASN A 149 10.58 -7.76 16.15
C ASN A 149 10.12 -8.71 15.03
N GLY A 150 11.02 -9.55 14.49
CA GLY A 150 10.69 -10.64 13.58
C GLY A 150 10.46 -10.24 12.12
N TYR A 151 10.84 -9.03 11.72
CA TYR A 151 10.80 -8.62 10.32
C TYR A 151 12.01 -9.21 9.56
N GLY A 152 11.75 -9.74 8.37
CA GLY A 152 12.75 -10.31 7.45
C GLY A 152 12.69 -9.71 6.04
N THR A 153 11.78 -8.77 5.80
CA THR A 153 11.69 -8.04 4.55
C THR A 153 11.63 -6.54 4.79
N ILE A 154 12.42 -5.77 4.02
CA ILE A 154 12.31 -4.32 3.93
C ILE A 154 11.76 -3.95 2.54
N SER A 155 10.61 -3.28 2.49
CA SER A 155 10.02 -2.78 1.25
C SER A 155 10.25 -1.28 1.10
N ILE A 156 10.83 -0.85 -0.03
CA ILE A 156 11.16 0.56 -0.31
C ILE A 156 10.40 1.03 -1.56
N THR A 157 9.74 2.19 -1.47
CA THR A 157 9.17 2.84 -2.65
C THR A 157 10.25 3.64 -3.39
N TYR A 158 10.51 3.26 -4.65
CA TYR A 158 11.57 3.81 -5.48
C TYR A 158 11.08 4.89 -6.45
N HIS A 159 11.82 6.00 -6.51
CA HIS A 159 11.52 7.13 -7.40
C HIS A 159 12.78 7.61 -8.14
N GLY A 160 13.29 6.76 -9.03
CA GLY A 160 14.35 7.11 -9.97
C GLY A 160 13.97 6.72 -11.40
N VAL A 161 14.57 7.37 -12.39
CA VAL A 161 14.51 6.96 -13.80
C VAL A 161 15.88 6.41 -14.18
N ILE A 162 15.90 5.34 -14.97
CA ILE A 162 17.13 4.67 -15.38
C ILE A 162 17.48 5.04 -16.82
N ASP A 163 18.70 5.50 -17.04
CA ASP A 163 19.24 5.83 -18.36
C ASP A 163 19.68 4.57 -19.14
N GLU A 164 20.13 4.76 -20.38
CA GLU A 164 20.65 3.69 -21.24
C GLU A 164 21.92 3.01 -20.70
N ASN A 165 22.62 3.63 -19.76
CA ASN A 165 23.84 3.09 -19.13
C ASN A 165 23.54 2.37 -17.81
N LEU A 166 22.26 2.13 -17.51
CA LEU A 166 21.78 1.54 -16.25
C LEU A 166 22.22 2.34 -15.03
N ARG A 167 22.16 3.67 -15.13
CA ARG A 167 22.41 4.60 -14.03
C ARG A 167 21.14 5.37 -13.70
N VAL A 168 20.99 5.73 -12.42
CA VAL A 168 19.94 6.62 -11.99
C VAL A 168 20.21 8.02 -12.57
N THR A 169 19.23 8.58 -13.27
CA THR A 169 19.31 9.97 -13.75
C THR A 169 19.32 10.95 -12.57
N ASP A 170 19.80 12.18 -12.79
CA ASP A 170 19.75 13.22 -11.75
C ASP A 170 18.31 13.34 -11.21
N HIS A 171 18.16 13.28 -9.88
CA HIS A 171 16.86 13.39 -9.21
C HIS A 171 16.07 14.65 -9.60
N LYS A 172 16.76 15.74 -9.98
CA LYS A 172 16.12 16.97 -10.48
C LYS A 172 15.29 16.76 -11.74
N THR A 173 15.54 15.69 -12.50
CA THR A 173 14.77 15.33 -13.70
C THR A 173 13.57 14.45 -13.38
N TYR A 174 13.42 13.97 -12.14
CA TYR A 174 12.25 13.21 -11.73
C TYR A 174 11.03 14.15 -11.64
N PRO A 175 9.88 13.80 -12.25
CA PRO A 175 8.78 14.76 -12.41
C PRO A 175 8.05 15.11 -11.10
N ILE A 176 8.24 14.31 -10.04
CA ILE A 176 7.55 14.51 -8.76
C ILE A 176 8.51 15.01 -7.69
N LYS A 177 8.20 16.16 -7.09
CA LYS A 177 9.05 16.79 -6.06
C LYS A 177 8.91 16.13 -4.69
N GLY A 178 10.00 16.20 -3.91
CA GLY A 178 10.02 15.74 -2.52
C GLY A 178 9.93 14.23 -2.38
N VAL A 179 10.16 13.45 -3.44
CA VAL A 179 10.22 11.99 -3.36
C VAL A 179 11.58 11.52 -2.86
N PHE A 180 11.66 10.29 -2.35
CA PHE A 180 12.94 9.68 -2.00
C PHE A 180 13.76 9.41 -3.26
N SER A 181 14.98 9.94 -3.35
CA SER A 181 15.72 9.89 -4.61
C SER A 181 16.17 8.47 -4.95
N GLY A 182 16.26 8.15 -6.24
CA GLY A 182 16.78 6.85 -6.66
C GLY A 182 18.22 6.58 -6.22
N ALA A 183 19.07 7.62 -6.20
CA ALA A 183 20.46 7.52 -5.74
C ALA A 183 20.54 7.22 -4.23
N ASP A 184 19.67 7.84 -3.43
CA ASP A 184 19.58 7.54 -1.99
C ASP A 184 19.13 6.09 -1.74
N THR A 185 18.34 5.51 -2.66
CA THR A 185 17.96 4.10 -2.56
C THR A 185 19.16 3.17 -2.72
N GLU A 186 20.11 3.49 -3.62
CA GLU A 186 21.34 2.69 -3.75
C GLU A 186 22.13 2.67 -2.44
N GLU A 187 22.24 3.81 -1.75
CA GLU A 187 22.92 3.88 -0.45
C GLU A 187 22.19 3.07 0.64
N VAL A 188 20.85 3.13 0.69
CA VAL A 188 20.07 2.30 1.63
C VAL A 188 20.27 0.81 1.35
N LEU A 189 20.27 0.40 0.07
CA LEU A 189 20.53 -0.99 -0.32
C LEU A 189 21.94 -1.44 0.10
N ARG A 190 22.95 -0.58 -0.09
CA ARG A 190 24.33 -0.84 0.36
C ARG A 190 24.39 -1.04 1.87
N ARG A 191 23.68 -0.21 2.65
CA ARG A 191 23.62 -0.34 4.12
C ARG A 191 22.94 -1.63 4.57
N ILE A 192 21.81 -2.00 3.95
CA ILE A 192 21.13 -3.27 4.25
C ILE A 192 22.04 -4.46 3.89
N ALA A 193 22.74 -4.42 2.76
CA ALA A 193 23.72 -5.45 2.41
C ALA A 193 24.86 -5.55 3.44
N GLU A 194 25.43 -4.41 3.86
CA GLU A 194 26.45 -4.34 4.91
C GLU A 194 25.94 -4.87 6.26
N TYR A 195 24.66 -4.67 6.58
CA TYR A 195 24.03 -5.26 7.76
C TYR A 195 23.90 -6.77 7.64
N ASN A 196 23.42 -7.25 6.49
CA ASN A 196 23.21 -8.67 6.20
C ASN A 196 24.51 -9.48 6.26
N GLU A 197 25.67 -8.89 5.94
CA GLU A 197 26.98 -9.53 6.10
C GLU A 197 27.36 -9.80 7.58
N GLY A 198 26.77 -9.04 8.51
CA GLY A 198 27.05 -9.11 9.95
C GLY A 198 26.08 -9.96 10.77
N VAL A 199 25.02 -10.50 10.16
CA VAL A 199 23.98 -11.30 10.85
C VAL A 199 23.89 -12.72 10.30
N ALA A 200 23.16 -13.59 10.99
CA ALA A 200 22.93 -14.95 10.53
C ALA A 200 22.09 -14.94 9.23
N PRO A 201 22.31 -15.87 8.27
CA PRO A 201 21.57 -15.89 7.01
C PRO A 201 20.04 -15.93 7.16
N GLU A 202 19.54 -16.54 8.22
CA GLU A 202 18.12 -16.59 8.56
C GLU A 202 17.54 -15.23 8.99
N ASP A 203 18.37 -14.33 9.52
CA ASP A 203 17.99 -13.00 9.99
C ASP A 203 18.33 -11.91 8.96
N ALA A 204 18.97 -12.28 7.84
CA ALA A 204 19.27 -11.37 6.76
C ALA A 204 17.99 -10.88 6.07
N PHE A 205 17.93 -9.57 5.82
CA PHE A 205 16.78 -8.96 5.18
C PHE A 205 16.72 -9.27 3.68
N ARG A 206 15.53 -9.65 3.22
CA ARG A 206 15.12 -9.52 1.82
C ARG A 206 14.78 -8.06 1.55
N VAL A 207 15.11 -7.55 0.36
CA VAL A 207 14.73 -6.19 -0.04
C VAL A 207 13.77 -6.22 -1.21
N ASN A 208 12.63 -5.54 -1.04
CA ASN A 208 11.61 -5.38 -2.05
C ASN A 208 11.56 -3.93 -2.53
N ILE A 209 11.41 -3.73 -3.84
CA ILE A 209 11.32 -2.41 -4.45
C ILE A 209 9.96 -2.22 -5.09
N GLY A 210 9.24 -1.18 -4.69
CA GLY A 210 8.03 -0.70 -5.37
C GLY A 210 8.36 0.44 -6.31
N VAL A 211 8.24 0.24 -7.63
CA VAL A 211 8.47 1.28 -8.64
C VAL A 211 7.13 1.88 -9.07
N THR A 212 6.98 3.19 -8.95
CA THR A 212 5.81 3.91 -9.45
C THR A 212 5.94 4.19 -10.95
N ILE A 213 4.99 3.68 -11.73
CA ILE A 213 4.95 3.76 -13.19
C ILE A 213 3.94 4.82 -13.63
N GLY A 214 4.41 5.82 -14.37
CA GLY A 214 3.58 6.80 -15.06
C GLY A 214 4.10 7.06 -16.47
N ARG A 215 3.55 8.05 -17.17
CA ARG A 215 3.92 8.33 -18.58
C ARG A 215 5.42 8.51 -18.79
N HIS A 216 6.13 9.06 -17.80
CA HIS A 216 7.56 9.29 -17.82
C HIS A 216 8.43 8.01 -17.84
N ASN A 217 7.91 6.83 -17.47
CA ASN A 217 8.72 5.61 -17.32
C ASN A 217 8.01 4.27 -17.64
N HIS A 218 6.84 4.29 -18.30
CA HIS A 218 6.03 3.09 -18.55
C HIS A 218 6.42 2.25 -19.78
N GLY A 219 7.13 2.82 -20.76
CA GLY A 219 7.41 2.13 -22.01
C GLY A 219 8.36 0.93 -21.83
N ARG A 220 8.22 -0.10 -22.68
CA ARG A 220 9.04 -1.33 -22.64
C ARG A 220 10.53 -1.11 -22.39
N THR A 221 11.16 -0.17 -23.11
CA THR A 221 12.59 0.14 -22.94
C THR A 221 12.92 0.59 -21.51
N SER A 222 12.03 1.36 -20.88
CA SER A 222 12.21 1.80 -19.50
C SER A 222 12.04 0.62 -18.53
N LEU A 223 11.03 -0.21 -18.73
CA LEU A 223 10.79 -1.42 -17.92
C LEU A 223 11.96 -2.41 -18.01
N GLU A 224 12.52 -2.60 -19.19
CA GLU A 224 13.73 -3.41 -19.40
C GLU A 224 14.93 -2.84 -18.64
N ARG A 225 15.13 -1.52 -18.67
CA ARG A 225 16.21 -0.87 -17.90
C ARG A 225 16.02 -1.08 -16.39
N TYR A 226 14.81 -0.98 -15.86
CA TYR A 226 14.55 -1.32 -14.46
C TYR A 226 14.90 -2.78 -14.16
N ALA A 227 14.54 -3.72 -15.03
CA ALA A 227 14.87 -5.12 -14.81
C ALA A 227 16.39 -5.36 -14.75
N HIS A 228 17.14 -4.85 -15.72
CA HIS A 228 18.61 -4.98 -15.72
C HIS A 228 19.25 -4.27 -14.53
N TYR A 229 18.74 -3.10 -14.16
CA TYR A 229 19.22 -2.32 -13.04
C TYR A 229 19.00 -3.05 -11.71
N PHE A 230 17.81 -3.56 -11.44
CA PHE A 230 17.51 -4.27 -10.20
C PHE A 230 18.13 -5.68 -10.13
N ASN A 231 18.34 -6.34 -11.27
CA ASN A 231 19.18 -7.53 -11.33
C ASN A 231 20.61 -7.26 -10.84
N LYS A 232 21.20 -6.13 -11.24
CA LYS A 232 22.53 -5.72 -10.80
C LYS A 232 22.57 -5.43 -9.30
N LEU A 233 21.50 -4.85 -8.75
CA LEU A 233 21.42 -4.49 -7.33
C LEU A 233 21.09 -5.67 -6.40
N GLY A 234 20.61 -6.80 -6.94
CA GLY A 234 20.36 -8.01 -6.14
C GLY A 234 19.18 -7.89 -5.16
N VAL A 235 18.09 -7.26 -5.59
CA VAL A 235 16.85 -7.18 -4.79
C VAL A 235 16.02 -8.46 -4.91
N ALA A 236 15.13 -8.72 -3.96
CA ALA A 236 14.33 -9.95 -3.91
C ALA A 236 13.04 -9.85 -4.76
N THR A 237 12.39 -8.69 -4.75
CA THR A 237 11.15 -8.44 -5.50
C THR A 237 11.17 -7.04 -6.11
N VAL A 238 10.66 -6.90 -7.33
CA VAL A 238 10.34 -5.60 -7.95
C VAL A 238 8.87 -5.59 -8.29
N ARG A 239 8.11 -4.73 -7.60
CA ARG A 239 6.68 -4.50 -7.82
C ARG A 239 6.47 -3.23 -8.62
N PHE A 240 5.69 -3.30 -9.69
CA PHE A 240 5.26 -2.12 -10.43
C PHE A 240 3.90 -1.63 -9.93
N ASN A 241 3.82 -0.34 -9.60
CA ASN A 241 2.63 0.34 -9.10
C ASN A 241 2.20 1.39 -10.13
N ASN A 242 0.90 1.53 -10.38
CA ASN A 242 0.44 2.57 -11.30
C ASN A 242 0.44 3.94 -10.60
N PHE A 243 0.95 4.96 -11.26
CA PHE A 243 0.88 6.32 -10.77
C PHE A 243 -0.58 6.82 -10.77
N THR A 244 -1.04 7.26 -9.60
CA THR A 244 -2.33 7.92 -9.44
C THR A 244 -2.13 9.32 -8.88
N ASP A 245 -2.74 10.31 -9.53
CA ASP A 245 -2.66 11.70 -9.07
C ASP A 245 -3.84 12.06 -8.18
N HIS A 246 -3.69 11.90 -6.87
CA HIS A 246 -4.74 12.19 -5.88
C HIS A 246 -5.03 13.68 -5.67
N GLY A 247 -4.17 14.57 -6.18
CA GLY A 247 -4.25 16.01 -5.94
C GLY A 247 -4.51 16.84 -7.19
N ASN A 248 -4.68 16.20 -8.35
CA ASN A 248 -4.62 16.85 -9.66
C ASN A 248 -3.35 17.72 -9.82
N ARG A 249 -2.23 17.25 -9.28
CA ARG A 249 -0.92 17.93 -9.26
C ARG A 249 -0.04 17.55 -10.45
N HIS A 250 -0.22 16.35 -10.95
CA HIS A 250 0.57 15.74 -12.03
C HIS A 250 -0.33 14.93 -13.00
N PRO A 251 -1.41 15.52 -13.54
CA PRO A 251 -2.32 14.81 -14.43
C PRO A 251 -1.63 14.30 -15.71
N GLU A 252 -0.54 14.95 -16.12
CA GLU A 252 0.29 14.57 -17.26
C GLU A 252 0.94 13.19 -17.10
N LEU A 253 1.19 12.75 -15.86
CA LEU A 253 1.85 11.47 -15.56
C LEU A 253 0.90 10.27 -15.57
N ARG A 254 -0.42 10.48 -15.53
CA ARG A 254 -1.41 9.39 -15.54
C ARG A 254 -1.38 8.64 -16.87
N LEU A 255 -1.39 7.31 -16.83
CA LEU A 255 -1.50 6.49 -18.03
C LEU A 255 -2.93 6.54 -18.62
N SER A 256 -3.04 6.50 -19.94
CA SER A 256 -4.29 6.18 -20.62
C SER A 256 -4.61 4.69 -20.48
N ARG A 257 -5.84 4.31 -20.82
CA ARG A 257 -6.24 2.91 -20.86
C ARG A 257 -5.36 2.07 -21.80
N GLU A 258 -5.06 2.60 -22.98
CA GLU A 258 -4.21 1.92 -23.97
C GLU A 258 -2.78 1.74 -23.44
N GLU A 259 -2.26 2.74 -22.73
CA GLU A 259 -0.95 2.68 -22.09
C GLU A 259 -0.92 1.62 -20.97
N VAL A 260 -1.99 1.50 -20.17
CA VAL A 260 -2.16 0.44 -19.16
C VAL A 260 -2.24 -0.95 -19.81
N GLU A 261 -3.05 -1.12 -20.85
CA GLU A 261 -3.17 -2.39 -21.57
C GLU A 261 -1.83 -2.81 -22.21
N GLN A 262 -1.03 -1.84 -22.67
CA GLN A 262 0.31 -2.09 -23.20
C GLN A 262 1.30 -2.45 -22.09
N ALA A 263 1.24 -1.77 -20.93
CA ALA A 263 2.09 -2.06 -19.78
C ALA A 263 1.93 -3.51 -19.29
N TYR A 264 0.70 -4.05 -19.21
CA TYR A 264 0.48 -5.46 -18.88
C TYR A 264 1.15 -6.42 -19.87
N ARG A 265 1.07 -6.14 -21.17
CA ARG A 265 1.75 -6.96 -22.19
C ARG A 265 3.27 -6.85 -22.06
N ASP A 266 3.78 -5.67 -21.71
CA ASP A 266 5.20 -5.45 -21.52
C ASP A 266 5.71 -6.11 -20.25
N PHE A 267 4.95 -6.12 -19.14
CA PHE A 267 5.27 -6.90 -17.94
C PHE A 267 5.33 -8.40 -18.23
N LYS A 268 4.34 -8.92 -18.97
CA LYS A 268 4.32 -10.33 -19.40
C LYS A 268 5.52 -10.65 -20.28
N TRP A 269 5.80 -9.80 -21.27
CA TRP A 269 6.95 -9.95 -22.15
C TRP A 269 8.27 -9.92 -21.38
N LEU A 270 8.41 -8.99 -20.43
CA LEU A 270 9.59 -8.86 -19.57
C LEU A 270 9.83 -10.16 -18.79
N HIS A 271 8.77 -10.69 -18.17
CA HIS A 271 8.82 -11.95 -17.42
C HIS A 271 9.13 -13.16 -18.29
N GLU A 272 8.71 -13.19 -19.55
CA GLU A 272 8.95 -14.35 -20.43
C GLU A 272 10.29 -14.27 -21.18
N THR A 273 10.86 -13.08 -21.31
CA THR A 273 12.00 -12.83 -22.21
C THR A 273 13.28 -12.44 -21.49
N ILE A 274 13.20 -11.77 -20.35
CA ILE A 274 14.37 -11.26 -19.60
C ILE A 274 14.58 -12.14 -18.36
N PRO A 275 15.79 -12.67 -18.12
CA PRO A 275 16.12 -13.31 -16.85
C PRO A 275 16.00 -12.32 -15.70
N LEU A 276 15.18 -12.65 -14.70
CA LEU A 276 14.97 -11.84 -13.51
C LEU A 276 15.58 -12.54 -12.31
N GLY A 277 16.56 -11.89 -11.67
CA GLY A 277 17.13 -12.30 -10.39
C GLY A 277 16.23 -11.97 -9.19
N PHE A 278 15.02 -11.48 -9.46
CA PHE A 278 14.01 -11.07 -8.50
C PHE A 278 12.63 -11.59 -8.93
N GLN A 279 11.68 -11.65 -7.99
CA GLN A 279 10.29 -11.90 -8.31
C GLN A 279 9.63 -10.62 -8.85
N LEU A 280 8.97 -10.71 -10.00
CA LEU A 280 8.14 -9.63 -10.53
C LEU A 280 6.82 -9.56 -9.76
N GLY A 281 6.39 -8.36 -9.36
CA GLY A 281 5.06 -8.10 -8.82
C GLY A 281 4.31 -7.05 -9.62
N VAL A 282 3.00 -7.20 -9.75
CA VAL A 282 2.13 -6.21 -10.41
C VAL A 282 1.01 -5.81 -9.47
N SER A 283 0.90 -4.50 -9.22
CA SER A 283 -0.13 -3.92 -8.37
C SER A 283 -1.52 -4.00 -9.00
N GLU A 284 -2.55 -4.23 -8.18
CA GLU A 284 -3.95 -3.99 -8.55
C GLU A 284 -4.26 -2.52 -8.90
N ASP A 285 -3.38 -1.58 -8.56
CA ASP A 285 -3.52 -0.15 -8.93
C ASP A 285 -3.53 0.08 -10.46
N PHE A 286 -3.05 -0.88 -11.26
CA PHE A 286 -3.16 -0.84 -12.71
C PHE A 286 -4.59 -1.09 -13.23
N GLY A 287 -5.49 -1.58 -12.38
CA GLY A 287 -6.88 -1.87 -12.74
C GLY A 287 -7.05 -3.17 -13.50
N THR A 288 -8.15 -3.30 -14.25
CA THR A 288 -8.51 -4.54 -14.97
C THR A 288 -8.16 -4.50 -16.45
N PHE A 289 -7.87 -3.33 -17.00
CA PHE A 289 -7.72 -3.15 -18.44
C PHE A 289 -6.45 -3.86 -18.94
N GLY A 290 -6.63 -4.97 -19.66
CA GLY A 290 -5.52 -5.73 -20.22
C GLY A 290 -4.90 -6.76 -19.26
N ILE A 291 -5.38 -6.86 -18.02
CA ILE A 291 -4.85 -7.79 -17.01
C ILE A 291 -4.86 -9.25 -17.48
N LYS A 292 -5.79 -9.61 -18.39
CA LYS A 292 -5.85 -10.93 -19.03
C LYS A 292 -4.54 -11.37 -19.69
N ALA A 293 -3.67 -10.43 -20.09
CA ALA A 293 -2.35 -10.74 -20.65
C ALA A 293 -1.44 -11.44 -19.63
N MET A 294 -1.68 -11.24 -18.33
CA MET A 294 -0.88 -11.83 -17.26
C MET A 294 -1.19 -13.31 -17.01
N GLY A 295 -2.41 -13.75 -17.35
CA GLY A 295 -2.87 -15.12 -17.05
C GLY A 295 -3.05 -15.40 -15.55
N PHE A 296 -3.35 -14.36 -14.76
CA PHE A 296 -3.69 -14.50 -13.34
C PHE A 296 -5.02 -15.24 -13.12
N PRO A 297 -5.28 -15.75 -11.90
CA PRO A 297 -6.61 -16.23 -11.53
C PRO A 297 -7.71 -15.21 -11.83
N GLY A 298 -8.93 -15.70 -12.13
CA GLY A 298 -10.04 -14.84 -12.53
C GLY A 298 -10.51 -13.83 -11.48
N HIS A 299 -10.13 -14.01 -10.21
CA HIS A 299 -10.44 -13.09 -9.13
C HIS A 299 -9.50 -11.86 -9.12
N VAL A 300 -8.32 -11.96 -9.71
CA VAL A 300 -7.29 -10.90 -9.72
C VAL A 300 -7.69 -9.77 -10.66
N GLY A 301 -7.47 -8.53 -10.21
CA GLY A 301 -7.89 -7.31 -10.91
C GLY A 301 -9.27 -6.82 -10.50
N TRP A 302 -10.09 -7.66 -9.84
CA TRP A 302 -11.35 -7.20 -9.28
C TRP A 302 -11.11 -6.52 -7.93
N CYS A 303 -11.27 -5.21 -7.89
CA CYS A 303 -11.13 -4.44 -6.65
C CYS A 303 -12.06 -4.96 -5.55
N ARG A 304 -11.45 -5.44 -4.45
CA ARG A 304 -12.14 -6.01 -3.28
C ARG A 304 -12.54 -4.97 -2.23
N ALA A 305 -12.13 -3.72 -2.41
CA ALA A 305 -12.29 -2.65 -1.45
C ALA A 305 -13.80 -2.37 -1.19
N GLY A 306 -14.28 -2.27 0.04
CA GLY A 306 -15.70 -2.12 0.37
C GLY A 306 -16.55 -3.38 0.16
N ARG A 307 -15.91 -4.55 0.05
CA ARG A 307 -16.60 -5.84 -0.09
C ARG A 307 -15.92 -6.96 0.71
N GLN A 308 -14.62 -7.16 0.50
CA GLN A 308 -13.76 -8.09 1.24
C GLN A 308 -12.51 -7.40 1.77
N LEU A 309 -12.17 -6.21 1.28
CA LEU A 309 -11.12 -5.36 1.84
C LEU A 309 -11.76 -4.08 2.39
N PHE A 310 -11.48 -3.74 3.64
CA PHE A 310 -11.90 -2.49 4.25
C PHE A 310 -10.71 -1.79 4.89
N ALA A 311 -10.85 -0.49 5.19
CA ALA A 311 -9.97 0.19 6.12
C ALA A 311 -10.72 0.56 7.39
N ALA A 312 -10.10 0.37 8.54
CA ALA A 312 -10.53 0.92 9.82
C ALA A 312 -9.69 2.16 10.11
N ILE A 313 -10.33 3.32 10.16
CA ILE A 313 -9.65 4.62 10.26
C ILE A 313 -10.08 5.37 11.52
N PRO A 314 -9.21 6.21 12.13
CA PRO A 314 -9.58 7.03 13.27
C PRO A 314 -10.68 8.03 12.93
N ALA A 315 -11.70 8.09 13.77
CA ALA A 315 -12.82 9.03 13.67
C ALA A 315 -12.97 9.84 14.95
N GLN A 316 -13.83 10.86 14.91
CA GLN A 316 -14.22 11.56 16.14
C GLN A 316 -14.97 10.58 17.05
N GLU A 317 -14.59 10.52 18.33
CA GLU A 317 -15.29 9.68 19.30
C GLU A 317 -16.72 10.17 19.52
N GLU A 318 -17.67 9.24 19.47
CA GLU A 318 -19.10 9.51 19.68
C GLU A 318 -19.68 8.44 20.60
N VAL A 319 -20.36 8.86 21.67
CA VAL A 319 -21.06 7.94 22.57
C VAL A 319 -22.35 7.48 21.88
N LEU A 320 -22.44 6.19 21.59
CA LEU A 320 -23.59 5.57 20.95
C LEU A 320 -24.63 5.15 21.99
N SER A 321 -24.17 4.65 23.14
CA SER A 321 -25.01 4.32 24.29
C SER A 321 -24.22 4.31 25.59
N GLU A 322 -24.88 4.58 26.72
CA GLU A 322 -24.29 4.53 28.05
C GLU A 322 -25.35 4.06 29.06
N GLY A 323 -25.01 3.06 29.86
CA GLY A 323 -25.94 2.46 30.83
C GLY A 323 -25.26 1.48 31.79
N PRO A 324 -26.06 0.72 32.58
CA PRO A 324 -25.54 -0.23 33.57
C PRO A 324 -24.67 -1.35 32.96
N GLU A 325 -24.89 -1.67 31.69
CA GLU A 325 -24.17 -2.72 30.95
C GLU A 325 -22.84 -2.24 30.37
N GLY A 326 -22.55 -0.94 30.47
CA GLY A 326 -21.33 -0.32 29.96
C GLY A 326 -21.57 0.90 29.09
N ARG A 327 -20.49 1.41 28.53
CA ARG A 327 -20.45 2.55 27.61
C ARG A 327 -19.96 2.08 26.25
N ARG A 328 -20.74 2.38 25.21
CA ARG A 328 -20.43 2.04 23.82
C ARG A 328 -20.14 3.29 23.02
N GLU A 329 -19.01 3.29 22.35
CA GLU A 329 -18.49 4.45 21.63
C GLU A 329 -18.08 4.07 20.22
N LYS A 330 -18.41 4.92 19.25
CA LYS A 330 -17.74 4.93 17.96
C LYS A 330 -16.36 5.54 18.15
N ILE A 331 -15.31 4.84 17.69
CA ILE A 331 -13.92 5.32 17.75
C ILE A 331 -13.27 5.41 16.36
N GLY A 332 -13.88 4.79 15.35
CA GLY A 332 -13.38 4.79 13.99
C GLY A 332 -14.48 4.59 12.96
N ASP A 333 -14.13 4.85 11.71
CA ASP A 333 -14.96 4.56 10.54
C ASP A 333 -14.44 3.32 9.83
N ILE A 334 -15.34 2.52 9.27
CA ILE A 334 -15.02 1.43 8.36
C ILE A 334 -15.32 1.91 6.95
N VAL A 335 -14.31 1.92 6.09
CA VAL A 335 -14.38 2.56 4.78
C VAL A 335 -14.03 1.62 3.65
N GLY A 336 -14.65 1.86 2.50
CA GLY A 336 -14.55 1.01 1.32
C GLY A 336 -13.30 1.20 0.47
N CYS A 337 -12.48 2.24 0.69
CA CYS A 337 -11.21 2.39 0.00
C CYS A 337 -10.14 2.96 0.94
N VAL A 338 -9.01 2.25 0.99
CA VAL A 338 -7.88 2.51 1.87
C VAL A 338 -7.08 3.76 1.47
N ASN A 339 -7.28 4.27 0.25
CA ASN A 339 -6.56 5.43 -0.28
C ASN A 339 -7.39 6.72 -0.22
N THR A 340 -8.72 6.62 -0.21
CA THR A 340 -9.62 7.78 -0.14
C THR A 340 -10.34 7.90 1.19
N PHE A 341 -10.25 6.88 2.04
CA PHE A 341 -11.00 6.78 3.29
C PHE A 341 -12.52 6.92 3.08
N GLU A 342 -12.99 6.40 1.95
CA GLU A 342 -14.37 6.52 1.49
C GLU A 342 -14.72 5.37 0.51
N PRO A 343 -15.99 5.01 0.31
CA PRO A 343 -17.15 5.49 1.08
C PRO A 343 -17.14 4.96 2.51
N HIS A 344 -17.82 5.63 3.43
CA HIS A 344 -18.13 5.07 4.75
C HIS A 344 -19.10 3.89 4.61
N LEU A 345 -18.72 2.72 5.14
CA LEU A 345 -19.43 1.44 5.02
C LEU A 345 -19.57 0.73 6.37
N GLY A 346 -19.45 1.46 7.48
CA GLY A 346 -19.60 0.92 8.82
C GLY A 346 -18.81 1.72 9.85
N ILE A 347 -18.82 1.25 11.09
CA ILE A 347 -18.12 1.89 12.20
C ILE A 347 -17.29 0.88 13.00
N LEU A 348 -16.17 1.37 13.53
CA LEU A 348 -15.39 0.67 14.54
C LEU A 348 -15.82 1.17 15.91
N THR A 349 -16.18 0.25 16.80
CA THR A 349 -16.71 0.59 18.11
C THR A 349 -15.91 -0.01 19.25
N ARG A 350 -15.92 0.70 20.37
CA ARG A 350 -15.34 0.30 21.65
C ARG A 350 -16.47 0.18 22.66
N THR A 351 -16.56 -0.96 23.33
CA THR A 351 -17.48 -1.15 24.47
C THR A 351 -16.67 -1.29 25.73
N VAL A 352 -16.88 -0.39 26.69
CA VAL A 352 -16.20 -0.38 27.99
C VAL A 352 -17.19 -0.80 29.06
N THR A 353 -16.91 -1.92 29.73
CA THR A 353 -17.66 -2.39 30.90
C THR A 353 -16.77 -2.28 32.16
N SER A 354 -17.29 -2.67 33.33
CA SER A 354 -16.47 -2.73 34.55
C SER A 354 -15.29 -3.70 34.45
N ASP A 355 -15.44 -4.74 33.63
CA ASP A 355 -14.57 -5.92 33.64
C ASP A 355 -13.73 -6.04 32.37
N ALA A 356 -14.14 -5.40 31.27
CA ALA A 356 -13.50 -5.57 29.97
C ALA A 356 -13.65 -4.35 29.05
N THR A 357 -12.80 -4.31 28.02
CA THR A 357 -12.96 -3.46 26.84
C THR A 357 -12.95 -4.34 25.60
N THR A 358 -14.00 -4.27 24.79
CA THR A 358 -14.12 -5.02 23.52
C THR A 358 -14.15 -4.06 22.33
N TYR A 359 -13.77 -4.58 21.18
CA TYR A 359 -13.70 -3.83 19.92
C TYR A 359 -14.40 -4.60 18.82
N ASP A 360 -15.38 -3.95 18.19
CA ASP A 360 -16.29 -4.59 17.23
C ASP A 360 -16.47 -3.71 15.99
N VAL A 361 -16.74 -4.35 14.84
CA VAL A 361 -17.12 -3.68 13.60
C VAL A 361 -18.61 -3.85 13.34
N GLU A 362 -19.30 -2.75 13.07
CA GLU A 362 -20.67 -2.76 12.57
C GLU A 362 -20.66 -2.30 11.12
N PHE A 363 -20.91 -3.24 10.19
CA PHE A 363 -20.98 -2.96 8.77
C PHE A 363 -22.33 -2.33 8.37
N ASP A 364 -22.29 -1.38 7.45
CA ASP A 364 -23.47 -0.92 6.71
C ASP A 364 -23.74 -1.89 5.55
N HIS A 365 -24.48 -2.96 5.83
CA HIS A 365 -24.80 -4.00 4.85
C HIS A 365 -25.51 -3.43 3.61
N GLU A 366 -26.43 -2.49 3.77
CA GLU A 366 -27.16 -1.89 2.65
C GLU A 366 -26.22 -1.02 1.79
N GLY A 367 -25.38 -0.22 2.43
CA GLY A 367 -24.36 0.58 1.75
C GLY A 367 -23.36 -0.28 0.96
N ILE A 368 -22.91 -1.39 1.54
CA ILE A 368 -21.99 -2.34 0.89
C ILE A 368 -22.63 -3.00 -0.33
N GLU A 369 -23.89 -3.46 -0.21
CA GLU A 369 -24.61 -4.08 -1.33
C GLU A 369 -24.86 -3.08 -2.46
N ALA A 370 -25.25 -1.84 -2.13
CA ALA A 370 -25.44 -0.78 -3.11
C ALA A 370 -24.13 -0.44 -3.84
N PHE A 371 -23.02 -0.36 -3.10
CA PHE A 371 -21.70 -0.11 -3.66
C PHE A 371 -21.22 -1.25 -4.58
N THR A 372 -21.46 -2.50 -4.17
CA THR A 372 -21.16 -3.71 -4.94
C THR A 372 -21.97 -3.77 -6.24
N ALA A 373 -23.28 -3.46 -6.17
CA ALA A 373 -24.16 -3.43 -7.34
C ALA A 373 -23.69 -2.42 -8.40
N LYS A 374 -23.23 -1.23 -7.99
CA LYS A 374 -22.67 -0.22 -8.91
C LYS A 374 -21.41 -0.72 -9.65
N ARG A 375 -20.56 -1.51 -8.98
CA ARG A 375 -19.40 -2.15 -9.65
C ARG A 375 -19.83 -3.20 -10.66
N LEU A 376 -20.73 -4.10 -10.28
CA LEU A 376 -21.25 -5.14 -11.16
C LEU A 376 -21.98 -4.56 -12.38
N ALA A 377 -22.65 -3.42 -12.22
CA ALA A 377 -23.29 -2.69 -13.32
C ALA A 377 -22.30 -1.94 -14.23
N GLY A 378 -21.00 -1.92 -13.89
CA GLY A 378 -19.97 -1.18 -14.64
C GLY A 378 -20.02 0.34 -14.45
N THR A 379 -20.71 0.83 -13.41
CA THR A 379 -20.71 2.26 -13.05
C THR A 379 -19.34 2.70 -12.54
N TYR A 380 -18.67 1.85 -11.76
CA TYR A 380 -17.32 2.08 -11.27
C TYR A 380 -16.35 1.18 -12.04
N LYS A 381 -15.66 1.75 -13.03
CA LYS A 381 -14.89 0.98 -14.02
C LYS A 381 -13.49 0.59 -13.55
N ASP A 382 -12.88 1.41 -12.70
CA ASP A 382 -11.49 1.27 -12.24
C ASP A 382 -11.37 1.08 -10.72
N GLY A 383 -12.23 0.25 -10.14
CA GLY A 383 -12.04 -0.31 -8.80
C GLY A 383 -11.65 0.73 -7.73
N CYS A 384 -10.38 0.68 -7.28
CA CYS A 384 -9.80 1.51 -6.21
C CYS A 384 -9.77 3.02 -6.52
N PHE A 385 -9.87 3.42 -7.79
CA PHE A 385 -9.70 4.82 -8.23
C PHE A 385 -10.69 5.22 -9.34
N ALA A 386 -11.88 4.61 -9.34
CA ALA A 386 -12.94 5.01 -10.27
C ALA A 386 -13.17 6.53 -10.18
N THR A 387 -12.95 7.23 -11.30
CA THR A 387 -13.14 8.69 -11.36
C THR A 387 -14.60 9.03 -11.06
N GLU A 388 -15.52 8.16 -11.48
CA GLU A 388 -16.95 8.26 -11.23
C GLU A 388 -17.28 8.24 -9.73
N LEU A 389 -16.60 7.39 -8.95
CA LEU A 389 -16.75 7.36 -7.49
C LEU A 389 -16.21 8.66 -6.85
N SER A 390 -15.07 9.13 -7.36
CA SER A 390 -14.45 10.37 -6.87
C SER A 390 -15.31 11.60 -7.15
N GLU A 391 -15.95 11.66 -8.31
CA GLU A 391 -16.90 12.70 -8.68
C GLU A 391 -18.18 12.64 -7.84
N GLU A 392 -18.77 11.45 -7.69
CA GLU A 392 -19.98 11.22 -6.91
C GLU A 392 -19.81 11.66 -5.46
N LEU A 393 -18.69 11.30 -4.85
CA LEU A 393 -18.38 11.63 -3.45
C LEU A 393 -17.76 13.03 -3.28
N GLY A 394 -17.58 13.78 -4.37
CA GLY A 394 -16.98 15.12 -4.35
C GLY A 394 -15.54 15.14 -3.82
N LEU A 395 -14.76 14.07 -4.04
CA LEU A 395 -13.39 13.91 -3.53
C LEU A 395 -12.35 14.80 -4.24
N ILE A 396 -12.77 15.76 -5.08
CA ILE A 396 -11.88 16.68 -5.77
C ILE A 396 -11.07 17.48 -4.73
N SER A 397 -9.76 17.22 -4.73
CA SER A 397 -8.76 17.75 -3.79
C SER A 397 -8.98 19.23 -3.44
N ARG A 398 -9.41 19.48 -2.20
CA ARG A 398 -9.38 20.81 -1.57
C ARG A 398 -8.23 20.86 -0.57
N VAL A 399 -6.98 20.76 -1.02
CA VAL A 399 -5.85 21.08 -0.12
C VAL A 399 -6.05 22.52 0.39
N PRO A 400 -6.12 22.77 1.71
CA PRO A 400 -6.21 24.11 2.26
C PRO A 400 -5.09 24.97 1.68
N GLU A 401 -5.40 26.20 1.26
CA GLU A 401 -4.48 27.05 0.50
C GLU A 401 -3.09 27.19 1.17
N ARG A 402 -3.08 27.29 2.51
CA ARG A 402 -1.88 27.33 3.37
C ARG A 402 -0.96 26.10 3.32
N ARG A 403 -1.44 24.95 2.84
CA ARG A 403 -0.69 23.69 2.73
C ARG A 403 -0.45 23.26 1.28
N ARG A 404 -0.93 24.04 0.30
CA ARG A 404 -0.61 23.78 -1.10
C ARG A 404 0.90 23.98 -1.27
N LEU A 405 1.61 22.90 -1.61
CA LEU A 405 2.92 23.07 -2.22
C LEU A 405 2.73 23.94 -3.48
N PRO A 406 3.63 24.92 -3.73
CA PRO A 406 3.50 25.79 -4.90
C PRO A 406 3.37 24.91 -6.15
N LEU A 407 2.29 25.13 -6.90
CA LEU A 407 2.13 24.54 -8.22
C LEU A 407 3.31 25.00 -9.07
N LEU A 408 3.68 24.18 -10.05
CA LEU A 408 4.54 24.63 -11.15
C LEU A 408 3.80 25.77 -11.86
N THR A 409 4.00 27.01 -11.40
CA THR A 409 3.99 28.12 -12.34
C THR A 409 5.28 27.98 -13.11
N ASP A 410 5.17 27.90 -14.44
CA ASP A 410 6.30 28.01 -15.35
C ASP A 410 7.13 29.24 -14.97
N SER A 411 8.17 29.03 -14.16
CA SER A 411 9.07 30.09 -13.77
C SER A 411 10.30 30.00 -14.65
N ALA A 412 10.28 30.88 -15.65
CA ALA A 412 11.39 31.46 -16.39
C ALA A 412 12.03 30.61 -17.50
N SER A 413 11.58 30.90 -18.73
CA SER A 413 12.45 31.08 -19.91
C SER A 413 13.66 31.95 -19.62
#